data_AF-A0A0Q3Q1E8-F1
#
_entry.id   AF-A0A0Q3Q1E8-F1
#
_cell.length_a   1.000
_cell.length_b   1.000
_cell.length_c   1.000
_cell.angle_alpha   90.00
_cell.angle_beta   90.00
_cell.angle_gamma   90.00
#
_symmetry.space_group_name_H-M   'P 1'
#
loop_
_entity.id
_entity.type
_entity.pdbx_description
1 polymer ?
#
loop_
_entity_poly.entity_id
_entity_poly.type
_entity_poly.pdbx_seq_one_letter_code
_entity_poly.pdbx_strand_id
1 'polypeptide(L)'
;MGIRSKRKTRSRATADPPSCRRRRKVVDFHDLLPAQGEWRDWAALPHDVLWLILSPLPQHDILRGAGLACSAWRQLAVHEPFFGRRIDLADDKADGPPKGWQAMARTAVNRSAGRCESFRGRADGYFLLYLADRAPLLRSLHLTSRFDMMSHLGGDKLVAAMAKLRLLERLVLSEGNVDVPSLLDLLEEEDHCPRLELLDASGCHFFGPAEYMERARLAGSRIKDLRLPLRGVRFASGVIACRRRPARDQRH
;
A
#
# COMPACT_ATOMS: atom_id res chain seq x y z
N MET A 1 65.00 -34.19 -7.24
CA MET A 1 63.98 -34.55 -6.24
C MET A 1 64.42 -34.03 -4.88
N GLY A 2 63.60 -33.16 -4.27
CA GLY A 2 63.47 -32.92 -2.83
C GLY A 2 64.67 -32.38 -2.05
N ILE A 3 64.57 -31.15 -1.55
CA ILE A 3 65.17 -30.82 -0.23
C ILE A 3 64.17 -30.02 0.62
N ARG A 4 63.80 -30.64 1.74
CA ARG A 4 63.00 -30.14 2.84
C ARG A 4 63.81 -29.18 3.72
N SER A 5 63.11 -28.12 4.13
CA SER A 5 63.17 -27.39 5.41
C SER A 5 63.83 -28.13 6.60
N LYS A 6 64.66 -27.44 7.40
CA LYS A 6 64.30 -26.89 8.75
C LYS A 6 65.50 -26.43 9.59
N ARG A 7 65.41 -25.16 10.04
CA ARG A 7 65.64 -24.58 11.38
C ARG A 7 66.84 -25.01 12.26
N LYS A 8 67.58 -24.00 12.75
CA LYS A 8 67.96 -23.68 14.17
C LYS A 8 69.09 -22.61 14.10
N THR A 9 69.30 -21.64 14.99
CA THR A 9 68.85 -21.31 16.36
C THR A 9 69.31 -19.89 16.72
N ARG A 10 68.47 -19.17 17.49
CA ARG A 10 68.76 -18.25 18.62
C ARG A 10 70.08 -17.42 18.67
N SER A 11 69.91 -16.13 18.93
CA SER A 11 70.38 -15.51 20.20
C SER A 11 69.68 -14.16 20.47
N ARG A 12 69.33 -13.94 21.74
CA ARG A 12 69.07 -12.67 22.44
C ARG A 12 70.41 -12.34 23.15
N ALA A 13 70.85 -11.14 23.48
CA ALA A 13 70.23 -9.83 23.68
C ALA A 13 71.36 -8.77 23.67
N THR A 14 71.03 -7.48 23.58
CA THR A 14 71.64 -6.41 24.40
C THR A 14 70.80 -5.13 24.25
N ALA A 15 70.69 -4.39 25.34
CA ALA A 15 69.79 -3.27 25.55
C ALA A 15 70.39 -1.93 25.12
N ASP A 16 69.54 -0.97 24.75
CA ASP A 16 69.85 0.47 24.68
C ASP A 16 68.70 1.32 25.27
N PRO A 17 68.98 2.54 25.80
CA PRO A 17 68.14 3.27 26.77
C PRO A 17 67.14 4.27 26.13
N PRO A 18 66.26 4.95 26.91
CA PRO A 18 65.00 5.47 26.40
C PRO A 18 65.14 6.87 25.77
N SER A 19 64.50 7.07 24.62
CA SER A 19 64.33 8.39 24.00
C SER A 19 62.93 8.92 24.26
N CYS A 20 62.83 9.93 25.13
CA CYS A 20 61.63 10.72 25.35
C CYS A 20 61.38 11.65 24.14
N ARG A 21 60.38 11.36 23.29
CA ARG A 21 59.76 12.40 22.43
C ARG A 21 58.23 12.23 22.31
N ARG A 22 57.54 13.07 23.08
CA ARG A 22 56.21 13.66 22.88
C ARG A 22 55.08 12.69 22.53
N ARG A 23 54.40 12.18 23.57
CA ARG A 23 53.01 11.74 23.48
C ARG A 23 52.17 12.97 23.09
N ARG A 24 51.72 13.05 21.84
CA ARG A 24 50.61 13.94 21.49
C ARG A 24 49.43 13.49 22.35
N LYS A 25 48.98 14.33 23.28
CA LYS A 25 47.64 14.20 23.86
C LYS A 25 46.69 14.27 22.66
N VAL A 26 46.09 13.14 22.30
CA VAL A 26 44.85 13.15 21.53
C VAL A 26 43.87 13.82 22.47
N VAL A 27 43.53 15.07 22.16
CA VAL A 27 42.44 15.75 22.85
C VAL A 27 41.19 15.07 22.31
N ASP A 28 40.48 14.35 23.17
CA ASP A 28 39.19 13.78 22.80
C ASP A 28 38.26 14.92 22.38
N PHE A 29 37.75 14.85 21.16
CA PHE A 29 36.78 15.81 20.60
C PHE A 29 35.44 15.81 21.36
N HIS A 30 35.29 14.95 22.38
CA HIS A 30 34.10 14.87 23.22
C HIS A 30 34.03 15.92 24.33
N ASP A 31 35.13 16.60 24.68
CA ASP A 31 35.15 17.49 25.86
C ASP A 31 34.84 18.97 25.57
N LEU A 32 34.44 19.33 24.34
CA LEU A 32 34.14 20.72 23.97
C LEU A 32 32.78 20.94 23.30
N LEU A 33 31.84 19.98 23.40
CA LEU A 33 30.47 20.23 22.96
C LEU A 33 29.67 20.87 24.11
N PRO A 34 29.08 22.06 23.91
CA PRO A 34 28.23 22.69 24.92
C PRO A 34 27.12 21.71 25.30
N ALA A 35 26.78 21.65 26.59
CA ALA A 35 25.72 20.81 27.16
C ALA A 35 24.58 20.66 26.15
N GLN A 36 24.54 19.49 25.52
CA GLN A 36 23.58 19.23 24.45
C GLN A 36 22.22 19.39 25.09
N GLY A 37 21.44 20.37 24.63
CA GLY A 37 20.02 20.47 25.00
C GLY A 37 19.42 19.08 24.86
N GLU A 38 18.62 18.65 25.84
CA GLU A 38 18.06 17.31 25.91
C GLU A 38 17.31 16.94 24.61
N TRP A 39 18.02 16.39 23.63
CA TRP A 39 17.41 15.82 22.45
C TRP A 39 16.74 14.52 22.90
N ARG A 40 15.41 14.54 23.03
CA ARG A 40 14.65 13.33 23.33
C ARG A 40 14.91 12.29 22.25
N ASP A 41 15.38 11.12 22.66
CA ASP A 41 15.54 9.99 21.76
C ASP A 41 14.16 9.39 21.47
N TRP A 42 13.52 9.89 20.39
CA TRP A 42 12.24 9.40 19.90
C TRP A 42 12.31 7.94 19.42
N ALA A 43 13.50 7.38 19.20
CA ALA A 43 13.67 5.97 18.85
C ALA A 43 13.65 5.04 20.07
N ALA A 44 13.97 5.56 21.26
CA ALA A 44 13.95 4.82 22.53
C ALA A 44 12.58 4.81 23.24
N LEU A 45 11.55 5.41 22.63
CA LEU A 45 10.22 5.42 23.19
C LEU A 45 9.66 4.00 23.34
N PRO A 46 8.95 3.70 24.44
CA PRO A 46 8.20 2.46 24.60
C PRO A 46 7.19 2.23 23.47
N HIS A 47 6.92 0.96 23.19
CA HIS A 47 6.07 0.53 22.07
C HIS A 47 4.65 1.11 22.12
N ASP A 48 4.05 1.18 23.30
CA ASP A 48 2.74 1.77 23.56
C ASP A 48 2.72 3.28 23.26
N VAL A 49 3.80 4.00 23.58
CA VAL A 49 3.92 5.43 23.26
C VAL A 49 4.08 5.64 21.76
N LEU A 50 4.92 4.85 21.10
CA LEU A 50 5.07 4.87 19.64
C LEU A 50 3.74 4.57 18.94
N TRP A 51 2.96 3.63 19.49
CA TRP A 51 1.64 3.29 18.98
C TRP A 51 0.64 4.44 19.13
N LEU A 52 0.64 5.15 20.26
CA LEU A 52 -0.20 6.35 20.45
C LEU A 52 0.13 7.47 19.48
N ILE A 53 1.40 7.58 19.06
CA ILE A 53 1.85 8.58 18.08
C ILE A 53 1.47 8.17 16.65
N LEU A 54 1.62 6.90 16.31
CA LEU A 54 1.45 6.41 14.93
C LEU A 54 0.01 6.03 14.60
N SER A 55 -0.78 5.53 15.55
CA SER A 55 -2.16 5.09 15.32
C SER A 55 -3.12 6.16 14.76
N PRO A 56 -2.97 7.47 15.06
CA PRO A 56 -3.82 8.50 14.48
C PRO A 56 -3.44 8.88 13.05
N LEU A 57 -2.24 8.50 12.59
CA LEU A 57 -1.74 8.90 11.28
C LEU A 57 -2.37 8.05 10.17
N PRO A 58 -2.70 8.66 9.01
CA PRO A 58 -3.05 7.91 7.82
C PRO A 58 -1.95 6.93 7.47
N GLN A 59 -2.32 5.72 7.07
CA GLN A 59 -1.34 4.67 6.81
C GLN A 59 -0.39 4.99 5.66
N HIS A 60 -0.83 5.80 4.68
CA HIS A 60 0.06 6.34 3.65
C HIS A 60 1.13 7.27 4.23
N ASP A 61 0.84 8.05 5.27
CA ASP A 61 1.82 8.92 5.95
C ASP A 61 2.81 8.12 6.78
N ILE A 62 2.35 7.04 7.41
CA ILE A 62 3.22 6.10 8.11
C ILE A 62 4.18 5.43 7.11
N LEU A 63 3.68 4.98 5.96
CA LEU A 63 4.49 4.29 4.96
C LEU A 63 5.45 5.22 4.21
N ARG A 64 5.09 6.49 3.99
CA ARG A 64 5.92 7.49 3.29
C ARG A 64 6.86 8.27 4.22
N GLY A 65 6.52 8.39 5.50
CA GLY A 65 7.21 9.28 6.44
C GLY A 65 7.56 8.59 7.74
N ALA A 66 6.62 8.55 8.68
CA ALA A 66 6.90 8.23 10.08
C ALA A 66 7.52 6.83 10.28
N GLY A 67 7.06 5.82 9.55
CA GLY A 67 7.60 4.46 9.58
C GLY A 67 8.98 4.31 8.92
N LEU A 68 9.54 5.37 8.34
CA LEU A 68 10.89 5.40 7.79
C LEU A 68 11.88 6.15 8.67
N ALA A 69 11.42 6.84 9.73
CA ALA A 69 12.24 7.72 10.58
C ALA A 69 13.38 6.99 11.29
N CYS A 70 13.09 5.82 11.88
CA CYS A 70 14.10 4.97 12.52
C CYS A 70 13.68 3.49 12.52
N SER A 71 14.57 2.60 12.98
CA SER A 71 14.31 1.16 13.05
C SER A 71 13.14 0.82 13.97
N ALA A 72 13.02 1.44 15.15
CA ALA A 72 11.93 1.17 16.09
C ALA A 72 10.55 1.51 15.50
N TRP A 73 10.41 2.69 14.88
CA TRP A 73 9.15 3.12 14.25
C TRP A 73 8.82 2.24 13.03
N ARG A 74 9.84 1.83 12.27
CA ARG A 74 9.68 0.87 11.17
C ARG A 74 9.20 -0.49 11.66
N GLN A 75 9.76 -0.99 12.75
CA GLN A 75 9.37 -2.27 13.34
C GLN A 75 7.90 -2.22 13.78
N LEU A 76 7.48 -1.16 14.47
CA LEU A 76 6.07 -0.99 14.84
C LEU A 76 5.16 -0.96 13.61
N ALA A 77 5.48 -0.14 12.61
CA ALA A 77 4.68 -0.04 11.39
C ALA A 77 4.61 -1.34 10.57
N VAL A 78 5.58 -2.25 10.72
CA VAL A 78 5.64 -3.54 10.00
C VAL A 78 4.96 -4.67 10.79
N HIS A 79 5.17 -4.72 12.10
CA HIS A 79 4.78 -5.87 12.92
C HIS A 79 3.41 -5.72 13.56
N GLU A 80 2.87 -4.50 13.61
CA GLU A 80 1.52 -4.30 14.13
C GLU A 80 0.46 -4.95 13.22
N PRO A 81 -0.28 -5.97 13.73
CA PRO A 81 -1.26 -6.71 12.93
C PRO A 81 -2.36 -5.80 12.37
N PHE A 82 -2.67 -4.70 13.04
CA PHE A 82 -3.72 -3.78 12.65
C PHE A 82 -3.43 -3.10 11.30
N PHE A 83 -2.20 -2.62 11.08
CA PHE A 83 -1.78 -2.04 9.79
C PHE A 83 -1.72 -3.09 8.68
N GLY A 84 -1.48 -4.36 9.00
CA GLY A 84 -1.49 -5.43 8.00
C GLY A 84 -2.90 -5.84 7.55
N ARG A 85 -3.89 -5.78 8.43
CA ARG A 85 -5.28 -6.19 8.13
C ARG A 85 -6.04 -5.15 7.33
N ARG A 86 -5.86 -3.88 7.64
CA ARG A 86 -6.47 -2.77 6.89
C ARG A 86 -5.37 -1.94 6.26
N ILE A 87 -5.42 -1.81 4.94
CA ILE A 87 -4.49 -1.02 4.14
C ILE A 87 -5.26 0.15 3.54
N ASP A 88 -5.04 1.37 4.03
CA ASP A 88 -5.57 2.60 3.41
C ASP A 88 -4.43 3.45 2.81
N LEU A 89 -4.36 3.42 1.48
CA LEU A 89 -3.43 4.17 0.64
C LEU A 89 -4.14 5.21 -0.22
N ALA A 90 -5.41 5.50 0.07
CA ALA A 90 -6.10 6.58 -0.62
C ALA A 90 -5.46 7.92 -0.25
N ASP A 91 -5.28 8.74 -1.28
CA ASP A 91 -4.77 10.09 -1.18
C ASP A 91 -5.80 10.99 -1.87
N ASP A 92 -6.89 11.27 -1.14
CA ASP A 92 -8.08 11.96 -1.66
C ASP A 92 -7.79 13.43 -2.03
N LYS A 93 -6.59 13.93 -1.71
CA LYS A 93 -6.16 15.32 -1.95
C LYS A 93 -5.20 15.45 -3.15
N ALA A 94 -4.69 14.35 -3.70
CA ALA A 94 -3.68 14.40 -4.75
C ALA A 94 -4.28 14.55 -6.16
N ASP A 95 -3.81 15.55 -6.92
CA ASP A 95 -4.24 15.82 -8.31
C ASP A 95 -3.71 14.78 -9.35
N GLY A 96 -3.07 13.71 -8.91
CA GLY A 96 -2.49 12.68 -9.77
C GLY A 96 -1.97 11.47 -8.99
N PRO A 97 -1.64 10.35 -9.69
CA PRO A 97 -1.03 9.22 -9.03
C PRO A 97 0.33 9.64 -8.43
N PRO A 98 0.57 9.42 -7.14
CA PRO A 98 1.88 9.67 -6.56
C PRO A 98 2.92 8.78 -7.25
N LYS A 99 4.12 9.33 -7.51
CA LYS A 99 5.23 8.56 -8.06
C LYS A 99 5.48 7.34 -7.16
N GLY A 100 5.58 6.16 -7.76
CA GLY A 100 5.86 4.92 -7.03
C GLY A 100 4.69 4.34 -6.24
N TRP A 101 3.44 4.77 -6.45
CA TRP A 101 2.27 4.24 -5.74
C TRP A 101 2.16 2.70 -5.83
N GLN A 102 2.49 2.11 -6.97
CA GLN A 102 2.47 0.64 -7.15
C GLN A 102 3.46 -0.05 -6.23
N ALA A 103 4.68 0.46 -6.14
CA ALA A 103 5.72 -0.11 -5.28
C ALA A 103 5.27 -0.03 -3.82
N MET A 104 4.75 1.12 -3.40
CA MET A 104 4.19 1.32 -2.07
C MET A 104 3.06 0.34 -1.76
N ALA A 105 2.09 0.20 -2.68
CA ALA A 105 0.95 -0.70 -2.50
C ALA A 105 1.40 -2.17 -2.43
N ARG A 106 2.34 -2.60 -3.29
CA ARG A 106 2.91 -3.94 -3.24
C ARG A 106 3.66 -4.20 -1.95
N THR A 107 4.41 -3.23 -1.45
CA THR A 107 5.11 -3.30 -0.17
C THR A 107 4.12 -3.43 0.99
N ALA A 108 3.04 -2.64 1.01
CA ALA A 108 2.01 -2.73 2.04
C ALA A 108 1.34 -4.11 2.04
N VAL A 109 0.94 -4.60 0.86
CA VAL A 109 0.34 -5.94 0.71
C VAL A 109 1.31 -7.04 1.13
N ASN A 110 2.59 -6.96 0.76
CA ASN A 110 3.59 -7.94 1.22
C ASN A 110 3.75 -7.94 2.75
N ARG A 111 3.73 -6.76 3.38
CA ARG A 111 3.82 -6.63 4.84
C ARG A 111 2.60 -7.21 5.56
N SER A 112 1.43 -7.25 4.91
CA SER A 112 0.24 -7.90 5.48
C SER A 112 0.40 -9.42 5.68
N ALA A 113 1.38 -10.04 5.00
CA ALA A 113 1.64 -11.48 5.07
C ALA A 113 0.37 -12.34 4.85
N GLY A 114 -0.46 -11.96 3.87
CA GLY A 114 -1.70 -12.69 3.55
C GLY A 114 -2.90 -12.37 4.44
N ARG A 115 -2.74 -11.51 5.44
CA ARG A 115 -3.78 -11.17 6.42
C ARG A 115 -4.56 -9.90 6.09
N CYS A 116 -4.39 -9.33 4.89
CA CYS A 116 -5.14 -8.15 4.48
C CYS A 116 -6.62 -8.51 4.31
N GLU A 117 -7.46 -7.89 5.14
CA GLU A 117 -8.92 -8.01 5.17
C GLU A 117 -9.60 -6.82 4.48
N SER A 118 -8.96 -5.65 4.45
CA SER A 118 -9.45 -4.45 3.79
C SER A 118 -8.34 -3.72 3.05
N PHE A 119 -8.61 -3.32 1.82
CA PHE A 119 -7.73 -2.48 1.01
C PHE A 119 -8.51 -1.30 0.46
N ARG A 120 -8.00 -0.09 0.68
CA ARG A 120 -8.48 1.15 0.09
C ARG A 120 -7.33 1.85 -0.61
N GLY A 121 -7.50 2.21 -1.87
CA GLY A 121 -6.48 2.97 -2.59
C GLY A 121 -6.54 2.80 -4.10
N ARG A 122 -5.52 3.33 -4.77
CA ARG A 122 -5.36 3.17 -6.22
C ARG A 122 -4.96 1.73 -6.54
N ALA A 123 -5.50 1.24 -7.65
CA ALA A 123 -5.10 -0.01 -8.27
C ALA A 123 -5.12 0.15 -9.80
N ASP A 124 -4.43 -0.76 -10.48
CA ASP A 124 -4.60 -1.04 -11.90
C ASP A 124 -4.88 -2.54 -12.04
N GLY A 125 -5.24 -3.02 -13.23
CA GLY A 125 -5.60 -4.43 -13.40
C GLY A 125 -4.48 -5.41 -13.00
N TYR A 126 -3.20 -5.05 -13.21
CA TYR A 126 -2.08 -5.92 -12.82
C TYR A 126 -1.88 -5.96 -11.30
N PHE A 127 -2.06 -4.83 -10.64
CA PHE A 127 -2.02 -4.75 -9.19
C PHE A 127 -3.23 -5.46 -8.57
N LEU A 128 -4.42 -5.41 -9.17
CA LEU A 128 -5.60 -6.15 -8.69
C LEU A 128 -5.36 -7.66 -8.68
N LEU A 129 -4.82 -8.22 -9.77
CA LEU A 129 -4.44 -9.63 -9.82
C LEU A 129 -3.44 -9.99 -8.73
N TYR A 130 -2.40 -9.15 -8.58
CA TYR A 130 -1.41 -9.33 -7.53
C TYR A 130 -2.00 -9.26 -6.12
N LEU A 131 -2.92 -8.32 -5.88
CA LEU A 131 -3.61 -8.18 -4.60
C LEU A 131 -4.45 -9.43 -4.33
N ALA A 132 -5.19 -9.92 -5.32
CA ALA A 132 -6.00 -11.12 -5.19
C ALA A 132 -5.16 -12.37 -4.86
N ASP A 133 -3.96 -12.49 -5.44
CA ASP A 133 -3.04 -13.59 -5.14
C ASP A 133 -2.41 -13.49 -3.74
N ARG A 134 -2.21 -12.26 -3.24
CA ARG A 134 -1.49 -12.02 -1.98
C ARG A 134 -2.40 -11.77 -0.78
N ALA A 135 -3.68 -11.52 -0.99
CA ALA A 135 -4.65 -11.21 0.06
C ALA A 135 -5.94 -12.06 -0.10
N PRO A 136 -5.87 -13.38 0.13
CA PRO A 136 -7.03 -14.26 -0.01
C PRO A 136 -8.12 -14.00 1.06
N LEU A 137 -7.76 -13.33 2.15
CA LEU A 137 -8.67 -12.97 3.26
C LEU A 137 -9.39 -11.64 3.06
N LEU A 138 -9.25 -11.01 1.90
CA LEU A 138 -9.80 -9.69 1.61
C LEU A 138 -11.33 -9.73 1.60
N ARG A 139 -11.95 -8.98 2.51
CA ARG A 139 -13.41 -8.81 2.65
C ARG A 139 -13.90 -7.49 2.10
N SER A 140 -13.07 -6.45 2.14
CA SER A 140 -13.42 -5.11 1.68
C SER A 140 -12.38 -4.56 0.72
N LEU A 141 -12.82 -4.21 -0.49
CA LEU A 141 -11.99 -3.63 -1.52
C LEU A 141 -12.59 -2.29 -1.96
N HIS A 142 -11.87 -1.20 -1.73
CA HIS A 142 -12.24 0.14 -2.18
C HIS A 142 -11.17 0.68 -3.14
N LEU A 143 -11.53 0.74 -4.41
CA LEU A 143 -10.69 1.29 -5.46
C LEU A 143 -11.01 2.77 -5.64
N THR A 144 -10.11 3.65 -5.20
CA THR A 144 -10.28 5.12 -5.24
C THR A 144 -9.88 5.72 -6.59
N SER A 145 -10.08 4.96 -7.63
CA SER A 145 -9.34 5.12 -8.84
C SER A 145 -10.03 6.08 -9.81
N ARG A 146 -9.29 7.09 -10.26
CA ARG A 146 -9.18 7.31 -11.70
C ARG A 146 -8.54 6.07 -12.35
N PHE A 147 -9.26 4.94 -12.35
CA PHE A 147 -8.89 3.67 -12.99
C PHE A 147 -9.16 3.91 -14.46
N ASP A 148 -8.18 3.59 -15.28
CA ASP A 148 -8.41 3.52 -16.71
C ASP A 148 -8.79 2.07 -17.06
N MET A 149 -10.04 1.65 -16.80
CA MET A 149 -10.58 0.41 -17.41
C MET A 149 -10.99 0.63 -18.86
N MET A 150 -10.63 1.76 -19.49
CA MET A 150 -10.91 1.99 -20.90
C MET A 150 -10.17 1.00 -21.81
N SER A 151 -9.15 0.30 -21.30
CA SER A 151 -8.50 -0.78 -22.04
C SER A 151 -9.15 -2.13 -21.71
N HIS A 152 -9.36 -2.98 -22.72
CA HIS A 152 -9.83 -4.36 -22.56
C HIS A 152 -9.01 -5.13 -21.50
N LEU A 153 -7.72 -4.81 -21.37
CA LEU A 153 -6.82 -5.38 -20.34
C LEU A 153 -7.19 -5.01 -18.90
N GLY A 154 -7.96 -3.95 -18.66
CA GLY A 154 -8.40 -3.53 -17.34
C GLY A 154 -9.59 -4.35 -16.83
N GLY A 155 -10.59 -4.53 -17.70
CA GLY A 155 -11.81 -5.28 -17.41
C GLY A 155 -11.56 -6.76 -17.12
N ASP A 156 -10.85 -7.45 -18.02
CA ASP A 156 -10.54 -8.88 -17.87
C ASP A 156 -9.79 -9.17 -16.56
N LYS A 157 -8.90 -8.26 -16.16
CA LYS A 157 -8.12 -8.39 -14.92
C LYS A 157 -8.96 -8.15 -13.67
N LEU A 158 -9.98 -7.28 -13.74
CA LEU A 158 -10.94 -7.12 -12.66
C LEU A 158 -11.73 -8.42 -12.45
N VAL A 159 -12.32 -8.96 -13.53
CA VAL A 159 -13.08 -10.22 -13.49
C VAL A 159 -12.20 -11.35 -12.95
N ALA A 160 -11.00 -11.53 -13.51
CA ALA A 160 -10.05 -12.55 -13.07
C ALA A 160 -9.57 -12.36 -11.61
N ALA A 161 -9.47 -11.12 -11.13
CA ALA A 161 -9.17 -10.86 -9.72
C ALA A 161 -10.35 -11.24 -8.82
N MET A 162 -11.59 -10.92 -9.22
CA MET A 162 -12.79 -11.27 -8.46
C MET A 162 -13.00 -12.78 -8.35
N ALA A 163 -12.61 -13.55 -9.37
CA ALA A 163 -12.67 -15.02 -9.34
C ALA A 163 -11.85 -15.62 -8.17
N LYS A 164 -10.79 -14.93 -7.76
CA LYS A 164 -9.89 -15.35 -6.68
C LYS A 164 -10.34 -14.87 -5.30
N LEU A 165 -11.09 -13.76 -5.23
CA LEU A 165 -11.47 -13.09 -3.99
C LEU A 165 -12.78 -13.64 -3.39
N ARG A 166 -12.76 -14.91 -2.97
CA ARG A 166 -13.98 -15.62 -2.54
C ARG A 166 -14.60 -15.11 -1.23
N LEU A 167 -13.84 -14.35 -0.44
CA LEU A 167 -14.28 -13.79 0.83
C LEU A 167 -14.73 -12.33 0.72
N LEU A 168 -14.76 -11.77 -0.49
CA LEU A 168 -15.10 -10.36 -0.70
C LEU A 168 -16.58 -10.12 -0.40
N GLU A 169 -16.84 -9.25 0.59
CA GLU A 169 -18.18 -8.84 1.03
C GLU A 169 -18.54 -7.46 0.49
N ARG A 170 -17.54 -6.59 0.28
CA ARG A 170 -17.74 -5.20 -0.15
C ARG A 170 -16.76 -4.82 -1.24
N LEU A 171 -17.31 -4.40 -2.39
CA LEU A 171 -16.57 -3.81 -3.50
C LEU A 171 -17.06 -2.39 -3.73
N VAL A 172 -16.17 -1.42 -3.62
CA VAL A 172 -16.44 -0.01 -3.91
C VAL A 172 -15.50 0.48 -4.99
N LEU A 173 -16.07 0.99 -6.07
CA LEU A 173 -15.39 1.59 -7.21
C LEU A 173 -15.74 3.09 -7.22
N SER A 174 -14.75 3.95 -7.00
CA SER A 174 -14.95 5.41 -6.94
C SER A 174 -14.15 6.11 -8.03
N GLU A 175 -14.80 7.04 -8.75
CA GLU A 175 -14.19 7.99 -9.70
C GLU A 175 -13.47 7.35 -10.91
N GLY A 176 -13.83 6.10 -11.24
CA GLY A 176 -13.20 5.32 -12.31
C GLY A 176 -14.04 5.18 -13.56
N ASN A 177 -13.39 4.77 -14.65
CA ASN A 177 -14.08 4.30 -15.85
C ASN A 177 -14.31 2.79 -15.71
N VAL A 178 -15.51 2.31 -16.02
CA VAL A 178 -15.88 0.89 -15.97
C VAL A 178 -16.55 0.51 -17.28
N ASP A 179 -16.05 -0.53 -17.94
CA ASP A 179 -16.69 -1.10 -19.11
C ASP A 179 -17.89 -1.95 -18.67
N VAL A 180 -19.07 -1.69 -19.26
CA VAL A 180 -20.31 -2.38 -18.86
C VAL A 180 -20.24 -3.89 -19.13
N PRO A 181 -19.69 -4.39 -20.26
CA PRO A 181 -19.42 -5.82 -20.46
C PRO A 181 -18.62 -6.47 -19.33
N SER A 182 -17.51 -5.88 -18.89
CA SER A 182 -16.73 -6.46 -17.78
C SER A 182 -17.47 -6.46 -16.44
N LEU A 183 -18.33 -5.46 -16.20
CA LEU A 183 -19.24 -5.48 -15.05
C LEU A 183 -20.26 -6.60 -15.19
N LEU A 184 -20.81 -6.80 -16.39
CA LEU A 184 -21.77 -7.86 -16.66
C LEU A 184 -21.15 -9.24 -16.43
N ASP A 185 -19.96 -9.50 -16.98
CA ASP A 185 -19.23 -10.76 -16.80
C ASP A 185 -18.98 -11.07 -15.33
N LEU A 186 -18.62 -10.05 -14.54
CA LEU A 186 -18.43 -10.16 -13.09
C LEU A 186 -19.72 -10.56 -12.36
N LEU A 187 -20.89 -10.10 -12.85
CA LEU A 187 -22.19 -10.28 -12.19
C LEU A 187 -22.96 -11.52 -12.67
N GLU A 188 -22.80 -11.92 -13.93
CA GLU A 188 -23.47 -13.10 -14.50
C GLU A 188 -22.86 -14.40 -13.95
N GLU A 189 -21.55 -14.43 -13.82
CA GLU A 189 -20.83 -15.61 -13.35
C GLU A 189 -21.02 -15.83 -11.84
N GLU A 190 -21.74 -16.89 -11.47
CA GLU A 190 -22.10 -17.19 -10.07
C GLU A 190 -20.90 -17.48 -9.17
N ASP A 191 -19.81 -17.94 -9.77
CA ASP A 191 -18.60 -18.29 -9.05
C ASP A 191 -17.82 -17.06 -8.57
N HIS A 192 -18.04 -15.88 -9.14
CA HIS A 192 -17.31 -14.68 -8.73
C HIS A 192 -17.88 -14.12 -7.43
N CYS A 193 -17.01 -13.95 -6.41
CA CYS A 193 -17.33 -13.32 -5.12
C CYS A 193 -18.67 -13.76 -4.48
N PRO A 194 -18.84 -15.03 -4.06
CA PRO A 194 -20.12 -15.55 -3.56
C PRO A 194 -20.63 -14.89 -2.27
N ARG A 195 -19.78 -14.10 -1.59
CA ARG A 195 -20.11 -13.38 -0.36
C ARG A 195 -20.38 -11.90 -0.58
N LEU A 196 -20.40 -11.43 -1.83
CA LEU A 196 -20.53 -10.01 -2.12
C LEU A 196 -21.90 -9.48 -1.69
N GLU A 197 -21.90 -8.67 -0.63
CA GLU A 197 -23.11 -8.04 -0.09
C GLU A 197 -23.31 -6.64 -0.62
N LEU A 198 -22.21 -5.93 -0.93
CA LEU A 198 -22.23 -4.55 -1.40
C LEU A 198 -21.36 -4.39 -2.63
N LEU A 199 -21.95 -3.83 -3.67
CA LEU A 199 -21.25 -3.34 -4.86
C LEU A 199 -21.64 -1.89 -5.10
N ASP A 200 -20.74 -0.96 -4.82
CA ASP A 200 -20.94 0.47 -5.10
C ASP A 200 -20.02 0.92 -6.23
N ALA A 201 -20.62 1.21 -7.37
CA ALA A 201 -19.96 1.84 -8.51
C ALA A 201 -20.72 3.11 -8.94
N SER A 202 -21.52 3.70 -8.05
CA SER A 202 -22.36 4.87 -8.34
C SER A 202 -21.54 6.11 -8.72
N GLY A 203 -20.29 6.18 -8.24
CA GLY A 203 -19.32 7.22 -8.56
C GLY A 203 -18.49 6.97 -9.82
N CYS A 204 -18.75 5.89 -10.58
CA CYS A 204 -18.00 5.55 -11.78
C CYS A 204 -18.68 6.04 -13.07
N HIS A 205 -17.87 6.22 -14.11
CA HIS A 205 -18.32 6.45 -15.47
C HIS A 205 -18.38 5.13 -16.23
N PHE A 206 -19.54 4.82 -16.77
CA PHE A 206 -19.76 3.59 -17.52
C PHE A 206 -19.72 3.84 -19.03
N PHE A 207 -19.14 2.89 -19.75
CA PHE A 207 -19.05 2.89 -21.22
C PHE A 207 -19.59 1.56 -21.75
N GLY A 208 -20.35 1.59 -22.84
CA GLY A 208 -20.97 0.40 -23.43
C GLY A 208 -22.41 0.61 -23.89
N PRO A 209 -23.09 -0.44 -24.37
CA PRO A 209 -24.50 -0.37 -24.74
C PRO A 209 -25.39 -0.18 -23.51
N ALA A 210 -26.40 0.69 -23.60
CA ALA A 210 -27.35 0.92 -22.49
C ALA A 210 -28.09 -0.36 -22.07
N GLU A 211 -28.39 -1.25 -23.02
CA GLU A 211 -29.03 -2.54 -22.78
C GLU A 211 -28.21 -3.43 -21.82
N TYR A 212 -26.88 -3.41 -21.92
CA TYR A 212 -26.02 -4.19 -21.04
C TYR A 212 -26.09 -3.70 -19.59
N MET A 213 -26.39 -2.41 -19.39
CA MET A 213 -26.50 -1.85 -18.05
C MET A 213 -27.75 -2.35 -17.32
N GLU A 214 -28.88 -2.45 -18.03
CA GLU A 214 -30.09 -3.04 -17.48
C GLU A 214 -29.89 -4.54 -17.19
N ARG A 215 -29.21 -5.25 -18.10
CA ARG A 215 -28.84 -6.65 -17.88
C ARG A 215 -27.91 -6.83 -16.67
N ALA A 216 -26.95 -5.92 -16.48
CA ALA A 216 -26.07 -5.91 -15.31
C ALA A 216 -26.84 -5.68 -14.00
N ARG A 217 -27.88 -4.82 -14.01
CA ARG A 217 -28.77 -4.66 -12.84
C ARG A 217 -29.52 -5.95 -12.50
N LEU A 218 -30.02 -6.64 -13.52
CA LEU A 218 -30.72 -7.92 -13.34
C LEU A 218 -29.78 -8.99 -12.82
N ALA A 219 -28.58 -9.12 -13.39
CA ALA A 219 -27.55 -10.06 -12.95
C ALA A 219 -27.06 -9.78 -11.51
N GLY A 220 -26.98 -8.51 -11.14
CA GLY A 220 -26.60 -8.06 -9.80
C GLY A 220 -27.71 -8.12 -8.75
N SER A 221 -28.91 -8.59 -9.09
CA SER A 221 -30.07 -8.66 -8.16
C SER A 221 -29.82 -9.52 -6.91
N ARG A 222 -28.84 -10.45 -6.98
CA ARG A 222 -28.38 -11.26 -5.84
C ARG A 222 -27.65 -10.45 -4.75
N ILE A 223 -27.13 -9.26 -5.09
CA ILE A 223 -26.34 -8.41 -4.19
C ILE A 223 -27.29 -7.56 -3.34
N LYS A 224 -27.10 -7.59 -2.02
CA LYS A 224 -27.98 -6.89 -1.06
C LYS A 224 -28.01 -5.37 -1.27
N ASP A 225 -26.86 -4.76 -1.49
CA ASP A 225 -26.69 -3.31 -1.73
C ASP A 225 -25.94 -3.08 -3.05
N LEU A 226 -26.69 -3.05 -4.15
CA LEU A 226 -26.18 -2.74 -5.48
C LEU A 226 -26.40 -1.26 -5.81
N ARG A 227 -25.30 -0.50 -5.94
CA ARG A 227 -25.34 0.93 -6.29
C ARG A 227 -24.65 1.14 -7.63
N LEU A 228 -25.46 1.18 -8.67
CA LEU A 228 -25.04 1.54 -10.02
C LEU A 228 -25.63 2.91 -10.40
N PRO A 229 -24.95 3.72 -11.22
CA PRO A 229 -25.41 5.07 -11.54
C PRO A 229 -26.79 5.04 -12.21
N LEU A 230 -27.65 5.98 -11.82
CA LEU A 230 -29.05 6.03 -12.25
C LEU A 230 -29.24 6.56 -13.69
N ARG A 231 -28.24 7.26 -14.28
CA ARG A 231 -28.33 7.82 -15.64
C ARG A 231 -26.96 7.92 -16.34
N GLY A 232 -26.95 7.49 -17.62
CA GLY A 232 -25.95 7.83 -18.64
C GLY A 232 -24.75 6.90 -18.75
N VAL A 233 -24.82 5.93 -19.66
CA VAL A 233 -23.61 5.32 -20.25
C VAL A 233 -23.06 6.33 -21.27
N ARG A 234 -21.77 6.69 -21.19
CA ARG A 234 -21.17 7.61 -22.16
C ARG A 234 -20.80 6.83 -23.41
N PHE A 235 -21.24 7.30 -24.57
CA PHE A 235 -20.79 6.78 -25.85
C PHE A 235 -19.31 7.16 -26.05
N ALA A 236 -18.54 6.28 -26.68
CA ALA A 236 -17.08 6.42 -26.87
C ALA A 236 -16.64 7.60 -27.76
N SER A 237 -17.53 8.53 -28.11
CA SER A 237 -17.18 9.77 -28.83
C SER A 237 -17.50 11.00 -27.97
N GLY A 238 -16.46 11.60 -27.38
CA GLY A 238 -16.57 12.91 -26.74
C GLY A 238 -15.74 13.06 -25.48
N VAL A 239 -14.58 13.69 -25.63
CA VAL A 239 -13.82 14.28 -24.52
C VAL A 239 -14.65 15.43 -23.91
N ILE A 240 -14.53 15.63 -22.58
CA ILE A 240 -14.36 16.93 -21.87
C ILE A 240 -15.20 17.07 -20.56
N ALA A 241 -14.45 17.53 -19.55
CA ALA A 241 -14.75 18.29 -18.33
C ALA A 241 -15.69 17.70 -17.24
N CYS A 242 -15.04 17.31 -16.15
CA CYS A 242 -15.63 17.10 -14.83
C CYS A 242 -16.21 18.40 -14.27
N ARG A 243 -17.51 18.41 -13.92
CA ARG A 243 -18.00 19.27 -12.84
C ARG A 243 -18.08 18.43 -11.56
N ARG A 244 -17.26 18.80 -10.57
CA ARG A 244 -17.34 18.30 -9.19
C ARG A 244 -18.78 18.46 -8.69
N ARG A 245 -19.39 17.42 -8.11
CA ARG A 245 -20.51 17.62 -7.19
C ARG A 245 -19.93 18.25 -5.92
N PRO A 246 -20.49 19.37 -5.40
CA PRO A 246 -20.08 19.86 -4.10
C PRO A 246 -20.46 18.82 -3.04
N ALA A 247 -19.54 18.60 -2.09
CA ALA A 247 -19.79 17.79 -0.91
C ALA A 247 -21.02 18.33 -0.17
N ARG A 248 -21.95 17.44 0.18
CA ARG A 248 -23.08 17.77 1.04
C ARG A 248 -22.51 18.07 2.42
N ASP A 249 -22.52 19.34 2.81
CA ASP A 249 -22.17 19.82 4.14
C ASP A 249 -23.18 19.19 5.12
N GLN A 250 -22.77 18.17 5.86
CA GLN A 250 -23.45 17.77 7.09
C GLN A 250 -22.95 18.71 8.18
N ARG A 251 -23.75 19.73 8.51
CA ARG A 251 -23.64 20.45 9.78
C ARG A 251 -24.88 20.15 10.61
N HIS A 252 -24.58 19.64 11.80
CA HIS A 252 -25.32 19.66 13.07
C HIS A 252 -26.84 19.63 13.05
#